data_AF-A0A6I4MIN0-F1
#
_entry.id   AF-A0A6I4MIN0-F1
#
_cell.length_a   1.000
_cell.length_b   1.000
_cell.length_c   1.000
_cell.angle_alpha   90.00
_cell.angle_beta   90.00
_cell.angle_gamma   90.00
#
_symmetry.space_group_name_H-M   'P 1'
#
loop_
_entity.id
_entity.type
_entity.pdbx_description
1 polymer ?
#
loop_
_entity_poly.entity_id
_entity_poly.type
_entity_poly.pdbx_seq_one_letter_code
_entity_poly.pdbx_strand_id
1 'polypeptide(L)'
;MLKAGIERHIGRIAALRDIRHVFAGVGDPRTELTLTARYALTELDNEAELLRIVASEARARPELVEDAVQQIISTTYGGFAGWLRDRAGVPPEQADAIAAVGLGALLSSRLLRALLGTDPIGVDDDALVTTWVAMILSRIPS
;
A
#
# COMPACT_ATOMS: atom_id res chain seq x y z
N MET A 1 -15.52 -2.45 -18.75
CA MET A 1 -14.68 -1.26 -18.48
C MET A 1 -14.12 -1.30 -17.05
N LEU A 2 -14.97 -1.23 -16.01
CA LEU A 2 -14.55 -1.31 -14.60
C LEU A 2 -13.70 -2.54 -14.28
N LYS A 3 -14.20 -3.75 -14.58
CA LYS A 3 -13.48 -5.01 -14.35
C LYS A 3 -12.09 -5.02 -15.00
N ALA A 4 -11.97 -4.57 -16.24
CA ALA A 4 -10.69 -4.47 -16.94
C ALA A 4 -9.75 -3.37 -16.39
N GLY A 5 -10.31 -2.29 -15.83
CA GLY A 5 -9.53 -1.25 -15.14
C GLY A 5 -8.98 -1.77 -13.81
N ILE A 6 -9.82 -2.47 -13.06
CA ILE A 6 -9.45 -3.21 -11.84
C ILE A 6 -8.39 -4.27 -12.14
N GLU A 7 -8.57 -5.11 -13.17
CA GLU A 7 -7.61 -6.15 -13.56
C GLU A 7 -6.26 -5.56 -13.99
N ARG A 8 -6.25 -4.42 -14.69
CA ARG A 8 -5.00 -3.69 -15.00
C ARG A 8 -4.32 -3.13 -13.76
N HIS A 9 -5.09 -2.66 -12.78
CA HIS A 9 -4.55 -2.21 -11.50
C HIS A 9 -4.01 -3.37 -10.66
N ILE A 10 -4.70 -4.53 -10.66
CA ILE A 10 -4.19 -5.79 -10.09
C ILE A 10 -2.85 -6.16 -10.72
N GLY A 11 -2.71 -6.06 -12.04
CA GLY A 11 -1.45 -6.31 -12.75
C GLY A 11 -0.32 -5.35 -12.35
N ARG A 12 -0.62 -4.06 -12.16
CA ARG A 12 0.34 -3.05 -11.68
C ARG A 12 0.72 -3.24 -10.21
N ILE A 13 -0.23 -3.62 -9.37
CA ILE A 13 0.02 -4.00 -7.97
C ILE A 13 0.84 -5.28 -7.87
N ALA A 14 0.63 -6.25 -8.75
CA ALA A 14 1.51 -7.41 -8.86
C ALA A 14 2.94 -6.99 -9.23
N ALA A 15 3.11 -5.95 -10.06
CA ALA A 15 4.43 -5.35 -10.33
C ALA A 15 5.01 -4.64 -9.08
N LEU A 16 4.18 -4.09 -8.17
CA LEU A 16 4.65 -3.60 -6.86
C LEU A 16 5.33 -4.69 -6.04
N ARG A 17 4.82 -5.92 -6.10
CA ARG A 17 5.41 -7.08 -5.44
C ARG A 17 6.77 -7.43 -6.05
N ASP A 18 6.87 -7.43 -7.37
CA ASP A 18 8.15 -7.71 -8.06
C ASP A 18 9.20 -6.66 -7.72
N ILE A 19 8.83 -5.38 -7.60
CA ILE A 19 9.75 -4.31 -7.22
C ILE A 19 10.21 -4.41 -5.75
N ARG A 20 9.34 -4.83 -4.82
CA ARG A 20 9.78 -5.15 -3.44
C ARG A 20 10.72 -6.35 -3.40
N HIS A 21 10.56 -7.33 -4.29
CA HIS A 21 11.57 -8.37 -4.50
C HIS A 21 12.86 -7.83 -5.13
N VAL A 22 12.79 -6.82 -6.00
CA VAL A 22 13.96 -6.13 -6.57
C VAL A 22 14.72 -5.31 -5.52
N PHE A 23 14.02 -4.70 -4.55
CA PHE A 23 14.65 -3.93 -3.47
C PHE A 23 15.04 -4.76 -2.24
N ALA A 24 14.51 -5.98 -2.11
CA ALA A 24 14.92 -6.90 -1.04
C ALA A 24 16.42 -7.22 -1.19
N GLY A 25 17.24 -6.75 -0.26
CA GLY A 25 18.69 -6.94 -0.30
C GLY A 25 19.49 -5.75 -0.80
N VAL A 26 18.85 -4.64 -1.16
CA VAL A 26 19.53 -3.45 -1.73
C VAL A 26 20.10 -2.53 -0.65
N GLY A 27 19.71 -2.67 0.62
CA GLY A 27 20.27 -1.84 1.69
C GLY A 27 19.76 -2.17 3.09
N ASP A 28 19.90 -1.20 3.99
CA ASP A 28 19.34 -1.28 5.34
C ASP A 28 17.80 -1.15 5.31
N PRO A 29 17.08 -1.66 6.33
CA PRO A 29 15.61 -1.63 6.37
C PRO A 29 14.97 -0.25 6.20
N ARG A 30 15.64 0.84 6.60
CA ARG A 30 15.13 2.21 6.42
C ARG A 30 15.04 2.57 4.95
N THR A 31 16.08 2.22 4.19
CA THR A 31 16.14 2.47 2.75
C THR A 31 15.06 1.68 2.03
N GLU A 32 14.93 0.39 2.31
CA GLU A 32 13.89 -0.48 1.71
C GLU A 32 12.47 0.03 2.01
N LEU A 33 12.20 0.46 3.25
CA LEU A 33 10.92 1.04 3.65
C LEU A 33 10.65 2.39 2.98
N THR A 34 11.66 3.25 2.84
CA THR A 34 11.53 4.56 2.19
C THR A 34 11.13 4.40 0.72
N LEU A 35 11.80 3.50 0.00
CA LEU A 35 11.47 3.21 -1.40
C LEU A 35 10.06 2.62 -1.53
N THR A 36 9.70 1.70 -0.63
CA THR A 36 8.36 1.10 -0.59
C THR A 36 7.27 2.16 -0.42
N ALA A 37 7.43 3.07 0.55
CA ALA A 37 6.44 4.11 0.82
C ALA A 37 6.29 5.08 -0.35
N ARG A 38 7.40 5.63 -0.87
CA ARG A 38 7.36 6.57 -2.00
C ARG A 38 6.72 5.95 -3.23
N TYR A 39 7.07 4.71 -3.52
CA TYR A 39 6.54 4.02 -4.67
C TYR A 39 5.04 3.72 -4.54
N ALA A 40 4.59 3.27 -3.37
CA ALA A 40 3.16 3.07 -3.10
C ALA A 40 2.35 4.37 -3.27
N LEU A 41 2.87 5.49 -2.78
CA LEU A 41 2.22 6.79 -2.94
C LEU A 41 2.11 7.20 -4.42
N THR A 42 3.20 7.08 -5.18
CA THR A 42 3.20 7.35 -6.63
C THR A 42 2.17 6.50 -7.38
N GLU A 43 2.07 5.21 -7.08
CA GLU A 43 1.10 4.33 -7.75
C GLU A 43 -0.35 4.65 -7.37
N LEU A 44 -0.59 5.03 -6.12
CA LEU A 44 -1.91 5.51 -5.69
C LEU A 44 -2.29 6.82 -6.40
N ASP A 45 -1.33 7.72 -6.61
CA ASP A 45 -1.55 8.97 -7.35
C ASP A 45 -1.83 8.70 -8.85
N ASN A 46 -1.08 7.79 -9.47
CA ASN A 46 -1.29 7.34 -10.86
C ASN A 46 -2.69 6.72 -11.08
N GLU A 47 -3.30 6.18 -10.02
CA GLU A 47 -4.53 5.39 -10.09
C GLU A 47 -5.71 6.09 -9.38
N ALA A 48 -5.56 7.38 -9.05
CA ALA A 48 -6.57 8.14 -8.31
C ALA A 48 -7.96 8.16 -8.98
N GLU A 49 -8.02 8.09 -10.31
CA GLU A 49 -9.28 7.96 -11.04
C GLU A 49 -9.93 6.59 -10.81
N LEU A 50 -9.17 5.51 -10.87
CA LEU A 50 -9.68 4.18 -10.61
C LEU A 50 -10.14 4.04 -9.15
N LEU A 51 -9.39 4.60 -8.20
CA LEU A 51 -9.78 4.62 -6.78
C LEU A 51 -11.13 5.32 -6.59
N ARG A 52 -11.37 6.46 -7.26
CA ARG A 52 -12.68 7.14 -7.25
C ARG A 52 -13.78 6.27 -7.82
N ILE A 53 -13.53 5.60 -8.95
CA ILE A 53 -14.52 4.71 -9.57
C ILE A 53 -14.85 3.55 -8.63
N VAL A 54 -13.84 2.87 -8.08
CA VAL A 54 -14.03 1.77 -7.13
C VAL A 54 -14.82 2.23 -5.90
N ALA A 55 -14.47 3.38 -5.32
CA ALA A 55 -15.19 3.94 -4.17
C ALA A 55 -16.65 4.27 -4.50
N SER A 56 -16.93 4.79 -5.70
CA SER A 56 -18.29 5.08 -6.15
C SER A 56 -19.12 3.81 -6.42
N GLU A 57 -18.49 2.78 -6.96
CA GLU A 57 -19.14 1.50 -7.32
C GLU A 57 -19.32 0.59 -6.12
N ALA A 58 -18.50 0.73 -5.06
CA ALA A 58 -18.61 -0.05 -3.82
C ALA A 58 -20.01 0.02 -3.19
N ARG A 59 -20.73 1.14 -3.36
CA ARG A 59 -22.12 1.28 -2.89
C ARG A 59 -23.14 0.61 -3.80
N ALA A 60 -22.90 0.59 -5.10
CA ALA A 60 -23.87 0.14 -6.10
C ALA A 60 -23.70 -1.34 -6.48
N ARG A 61 -22.47 -1.86 -6.40
CA ARG A 61 -22.06 -3.20 -6.84
C ARG A 61 -20.97 -3.78 -5.92
N PRO A 62 -21.27 -3.96 -4.61
CA PRO A 62 -20.28 -4.38 -3.61
C PRO A 62 -19.56 -5.68 -4.00
N GLU A 63 -20.30 -6.68 -4.51
CA GLU A 63 -19.78 -8.00 -4.90
C GLU A 63 -18.63 -7.90 -5.93
N LEU A 64 -18.76 -7.03 -6.94
CA LEU A 64 -17.75 -6.85 -7.99
C LEU A 64 -16.49 -6.16 -7.48
N VAL A 65 -16.64 -5.32 -6.46
CA VAL A 65 -15.53 -4.62 -5.82
C VAL A 65 -14.85 -5.55 -4.81
N GLU A 66 -15.60 -6.39 -4.10
CA GLU A 66 -15.09 -7.29 -3.08
C GLU A 66 -14.08 -8.31 -3.66
N ASP A 67 -14.45 -9.05 -4.71
CA ASP A 67 -13.56 -10.04 -5.33
C ASP A 67 -12.24 -9.43 -5.82
N ALA A 68 -12.37 -8.27 -6.46
CA ALA A 68 -11.26 -7.48 -6.97
C ALA A 68 -10.33 -6.98 -5.86
N VAL A 69 -10.91 -6.42 -4.81
CA VAL A 69 -10.20 -5.85 -3.67
C VAL A 69 -9.54 -6.95 -2.83
N GLN A 70 -10.21 -8.09 -2.64
CA GLN A 70 -9.65 -9.23 -1.91
C GLN A 70 -8.35 -9.74 -2.54
N GLN A 71 -8.31 -9.87 -3.87
CA GLN A 71 -7.11 -10.31 -4.58
C GLN A 71 -5.95 -9.30 -4.44
N ILE A 72 -6.26 -8.00 -4.49
CA ILE A 72 -5.29 -6.91 -4.32
C ILE A 72 -4.74 -6.87 -2.90
N ILE A 73 -5.63 -6.88 -1.90
CA ILE A 73 -5.27 -6.80 -0.48
C ILE A 73 -4.43 -8.02 -0.12
N SER A 74 -4.90 -9.22 -0.42
CA SER A 74 -4.19 -10.47 -0.12
C SER A 74 -2.76 -10.46 -0.68
N THR A 75 -2.60 -10.02 -1.93
CA THR A 75 -1.28 -9.99 -2.58
C THR A 75 -0.36 -8.90 -2.00
N THR A 76 -0.87 -7.70 -1.77
CA THR A 76 -0.05 -6.54 -1.36
C THR A 76 0.33 -6.62 0.12
N TYR A 77 -0.67 -6.89 0.96
CA TYR A 77 -0.53 -7.00 2.41
C TYR A 77 0.25 -8.27 2.76
N GLY A 78 -0.09 -9.40 2.13
CA GLY A 78 0.65 -10.66 2.30
C GLY A 78 2.12 -10.53 1.90
N GLY A 79 2.42 -9.83 0.79
CA GLY A 79 3.81 -9.58 0.39
C GLY A 79 4.58 -8.66 1.35
N PHE A 80 3.92 -7.68 1.98
CA PHE A 80 4.59 -6.79 2.94
C PHE A 80 4.83 -7.50 4.27
N ALA A 81 3.84 -8.26 4.73
CA ALA A 81 3.97 -9.11 5.90
C ALA A 81 5.04 -10.18 5.70
N GLY A 82 5.16 -10.75 4.49
CA GLY A 82 6.26 -11.64 4.11
C GLY A 82 7.62 -10.98 4.29
N TRP A 83 7.80 -9.77 3.76
CA TRP A 83 9.04 -9.01 3.96
C TRP A 83 9.32 -8.73 5.44
N LEU A 84 8.31 -8.33 6.23
CA LEU A 84 8.45 -8.09 7.67
C LEU A 84 8.91 -9.35 8.43
N ARG A 85 8.37 -10.53 8.06
CA ARG A 85 8.80 -11.82 8.64
C ARG A 85 10.22 -12.19 8.22
N ASP A 86 10.45 -12.22 6.91
CA ASP A 86 11.63 -12.87 6.32
C ASP A 86 12.89 -11.99 6.42
N ARG A 87 12.73 -10.66 6.33
CA ARG A 87 13.85 -9.71 6.32
C ARG A 87 14.01 -8.96 7.63
N ALA A 88 12.90 -8.70 8.33
CA ALA A 88 12.92 -7.93 9.56
C ALA A 88 12.71 -8.78 10.82
N GLY A 89 12.52 -10.10 10.71
CA GLY A 89 12.40 -11.00 11.87
C GLY A 89 11.15 -10.75 12.73
N VAL A 90 10.15 -10.06 12.19
CA VAL A 90 8.91 -9.74 12.91
C VAL A 90 8.07 -11.02 13.07
N PRO A 91 7.51 -11.30 14.26
CA PRO A 91 6.62 -12.44 14.47
C PRO A 91 5.40 -12.40 13.53
N PRO A 92 4.90 -13.55 13.04
CA PRO A 92 3.86 -13.58 12.01
C PRO A 92 2.60 -12.75 12.34
N GLU A 93 2.06 -12.89 13.55
CA GLU A 93 0.86 -12.16 13.98
C GLU A 93 1.09 -10.63 13.99
N GLN A 94 2.31 -10.20 14.34
CA GLN A 94 2.68 -8.79 14.33
C GLN A 94 2.93 -8.29 12.92
N ALA A 95 3.53 -9.11 12.05
CA ALA A 95 3.81 -8.75 10.66
C ALA A 95 2.53 -8.45 9.89
N ASP A 96 1.48 -9.26 10.05
CA ASP A 96 0.20 -9.04 9.40
C ASP A 96 -0.48 -7.76 9.92
N ALA A 97 -0.44 -7.52 11.24
CA ALA A 97 -0.98 -6.31 11.85
C ALA A 97 -0.24 -5.04 11.41
N ILE A 98 1.10 -5.07 11.38
CA ILE A 98 1.93 -3.96 10.90
C ILE A 98 1.68 -3.69 9.42
N ALA A 99 1.55 -4.75 8.60
CA ALA A 99 1.24 -4.59 7.20
C ALA A 99 -0.13 -3.92 7.00
N ALA A 100 -1.12 -4.32 7.78
CA ALA A 100 -2.45 -3.75 7.73
C ALA A 100 -2.47 -2.25 8.06
N VAL A 101 -1.84 -1.88 9.17
CA VAL A 101 -1.74 -0.48 9.62
C VAL A 101 -0.88 0.35 8.66
N GLY A 102 0.29 -0.16 8.27
CA GLY A 102 1.26 0.54 7.44
C GLY A 102 0.70 0.85 6.05
N LEU A 103 0.21 -0.15 5.33
CA LEU A 103 -0.34 0.07 3.99
C LEU A 103 -1.67 0.82 4.03
N GLY A 104 -2.50 0.59 5.04
CA GLY A 104 -3.75 1.33 5.25
C GLY A 104 -3.52 2.83 5.45
N ALA A 105 -2.47 3.23 6.17
CA ALA A 105 -2.10 4.63 6.36
C ALA A 105 -1.75 5.32 5.02
N LEU A 106 -0.97 4.67 4.15
CA LEU A 106 -0.64 5.20 2.83
C LEU A 106 -1.88 5.31 1.93
N LEU A 107 -2.68 4.24 1.87
CA LEU A 107 -3.92 4.21 1.09
C LEU A 107 -4.89 5.32 1.51
N SER A 108 -5.14 5.46 2.82
CA SER A 108 -6.06 6.48 3.36
C SER A 108 -5.59 7.90 3.07
N SER A 109 -4.29 8.17 3.15
CA SER A 109 -3.72 9.49 2.82
C SER A 109 -4.05 9.93 1.39
N ARG A 110 -4.09 8.97 0.44
CA ARG A 110 -4.39 9.22 -0.97
C ARG A 110 -5.86 9.15 -1.30
N LEU A 111 -6.58 8.21 -0.69
CA LEU A 111 -8.02 8.08 -0.89
C LEU A 111 -8.75 9.35 -0.45
N LEU A 112 -8.37 9.95 0.67
CA LEU A 112 -8.93 11.23 1.12
C LEU A 112 -8.68 12.35 0.11
N ARG A 113 -7.45 12.46 -0.42
CA ARG A 113 -7.11 13.44 -1.47
C ARG A 113 -7.90 13.20 -2.75
N ALA A 114 -7.94 11.96 -3.22
CA ALA A 114 -8.61 11.58 -4.45
C ALA A 114 -10.12 11.82 -4.39
N LEU A 115 -10.77 11.54 -3.26
CA LEU A 115 -12.22 11.70 -3.11
C LEU A 115 -12.64 13.14 -2.85
N LEU A 116 -11.87 13.91 -2.09
CA LEU A 116 -12.24 15.26 -1.66
C LEU A 116 -11.67 16.36 -2.56
N GLY A 117 -10.78 16.01 -3.50
CA GLY A 117 -10.15 16.97 -4.42
C GLY A 117 -9.29 18.02 -3.70
N THR A 118 -8.95 17.79 -2.44
CA THR A 118 -8.18 18.69 -1.57
C THR A 118 -7.24 17.86 -0.70
N ASP A 119 -6.23 18.48 -0.11
CA ASP A 119 -5.40 17.85 0.92
C ASP A 119 -5.93 18.23 2.31
N PRO A 120 -6.83 17.44 2.91
CA PRO A 120 -7.45 17.80 4.18
C PRO A 120 -6.49 17.70 5.37
N ILE A 121 -5.39 16.96 5.24
CA ILE A 121 -4.43 16.73 6.33
C ILE A 121 -3.25 17.72 6.22
N GLY A 122 -2.90 18.16 5.01
CA GLY A 122 -1.87 19.17 4.78
C GLY A 122 -0.45 18.70 5.12
N VAL A 123 -0.25 17.38 5.23
CA VAL A 123 1.06 16.77 5.49
C VAL A 123 1.72 16.48 4.15
N ASP A 124 2.92 17.03 3.95
CA ASP A 124 3.72 16.75 2.76
C ASP A 124 4.20 15.29 2.73
N ASP A 125 4.51 14.81 1.53
CA ASP A 125 4.88 13.40 1.34
C ASP A 125 6.20 13.03 2.01
N ASP A 126 7.15 13.96 2.14
CA ASP A 126 8.43 13.68 2.77
C ASP A 126 8.26 13.47 4.28
N ALA A 127 7.44 14.30 4.92
CA ALA A 127 7.03 14.17 6.32
C ALA A 127 6.22 12.90 6.56
N LEU A 128 5.28 12.57 5.66
CA LEU A 128 4.50 11.34 5.72
C LEU A 128 5.42 10.11 5.64
N VAL A 129 6.28 10.04 4.62
CA VAL A 129 7.20 8.91 4.40
C VAL A 129 8.17 8.76 5.56
N THR A 130 8.77 9.86 6.02
CA THR A 130 9.73 9.82 7.14
C THR A 130 9.07 9.29 8.42
N THR A 131 7.85 9.76 8.72
CA THR A 131 7.08 9.32 9.89
C THR A 131 6.69 7.86 9.78
N TRP A 132 6.18 7.46 8.62
CA TRP A 132 5.78 6.08 8.33
C TRP A 132 6.94 5.10 8.49
N VAL A 133 8.10 5.42 7.93
CA VAL A 133 9.32 4.60 8.05
C VAL A 133 9.73 4.48 9.52
N ALA A 134 9.76 5.58 10.27
CA ALA A 134 10.11 5.53 11.69
C ALA A 134 9.14 4.68 12.52
N MET A 135 7.83 4.76 12.24
CA MET A 135 6.83 3.95 12.91
C MET A 135 7.02 2.45 12.66
N ILE A 136 7.31 2.04 11.42
CA ILE A 136 7.51 0.62 11.11
C ILE A 136 8.82 0.11 11.68
N LEU A 137 9.91 0.87 11.55
CA LEU A 137 11.20 0.51 12.15
C LEU A 137 11.11 0.30 13.66
N SER A 138 10.26 1.06 14.37
CA SER A 138 10.05 0.88 15.82
C SER A 138 9.42 -0.47 16.21
N ARG A 139 8.92 -1.23 15.23
CA ARG A 139 8.28 -2.54 15.42
C ARG A 139 9.15 -3.71 14.95
N ILE A 140 10.30 -3.40 14.36
CA ILE A 140 11.28 -4.40 13.96
C ILE A 140 12.16 -4.73 15.17
N PRO A 141 12.35 -6.02 15.52
CA PRO A 141 13.29 -6.45 16.55
C PRO A 141 14.70 -5.88 16.30
N SER A 142 15.40 -5.54 17.39
CA SER A 142 16.78 -5.06 17.37
C SER A 142 17.78 -6.17 17.07
#